data_AF-A0A519KQG8-F1
#
_entry.id   AF-A0A519KQG8-F1
#
_cell.length_a   1.000
_cell.length_b   1.000
_cell.length_c   1.000
_cell.angle_alpha   90.00
_cell.angle_beta   90.00
_cell.angle_gamma   90.00
#
_symmetry.space_group_name_H-M   'P 1'
#
loop_
_entity.id
_entity.type
_entity.pdbx_description
1 polymer ?
#
loop_
_entity_poly.entity_id
_entity_poly.type
_entity_poly.pdbx_seq_one_letter_code
_entity_poly.pdbx_strand_id
1 'polypeptide(L)' 'MAWISLFVAGLLEIVWAYFMKQSHGFTRLWPSVATLGFMGVSFALLSFSMKTLPMGTAYVMWTGIGA' A
#
# COMPACT_ATOMS: atom_id res chain seq x y z
N MET A 1 -6.44 -6.62 15.46
CA MET A 1 -6.31 -6.91 14.01
C MET A 1 -5.73 -5.74 13.20
N ALA A 2 -5.93 -4.48 13.59
CA ALA A 2 -5.39 -3.31 12.87
C ALA A 2 -3.87 -3.35 12.59
N TRP A 3 -3.06 -3.94 13.48
CA TRP A 3 -1.63 -4.16 13.23
C TRP A 3 -1.33 -5.10 12.05
N ILE A 4 -2.10 -6.18 11.88
CA ILE A 4 -1.95 -7.10 10.75
C ILE A 4 -2.38 -6.40 9.46
N SER A 5 -3.48 -5.65 9.50
CA SER A 5 -3.93 -4.83 8.37
C SER A 5 -2.88 -3.81 7.95
N LEU A 6 -2.20 -3.15 8.91
CA LEU A 6 -1.07 -2.24 8.66
C LEU A 6 0.12 -2.95 8.02
N PHE A 7 0.49 -4.12 8.53
CA PHE A 7 1.59 -4.90 7.98
C PHE A 7 1.32 -5.33 6.53
N VAL A 8 0.10 -5.81 6.27
CA VAL A 8 -0.34 -6.16 4.92
C VAL A 8 -0.43 -4.92 4.03
N ALA A 9 -0.89 -3.76 4.54
CA ALA A 9 -0.92 -2.51 3.79
C ALA A 9 0.49 -2.07 3.34
N GLY A 10 1.50 -2.20 4.21
CA GLY A 10 2.89 -1.90 3.88
C GLY A 10 3.48 -2.89 2.87
N LEU A 11 3.19 -4.18 2.97
CA LEU A 11 3.58 -5.16 1.95
C LEU A 11 2.96 -4.86 0.58
N LEU A 12 1.67 -4.49 0.56
CA LEU A 12 1.02 -4.05 -0.67
C LEU A 12 1.67 -2.79 -1.25
N GLU A 13 2.22 -1.91 -0.40
CA GLU A 13 2.95 -0.73 -0.84
C GLU A 13 4.14 -1.08 -1.73
N ILE A 14 4.94 -2.03 -1.28
CA ILE A 14 6.09 -2.57 -2.04
C ILE A 14 5.62 -3.16 -3.37
N VAL A 15 4.51 -3.91 -3.35
CA VAL A 15 3.96 -4.57 -4.54
C VAL A 15 3.53 -3.54 -5.59
N TRP A 16 2.74 -2.53 -5.22
CA TRP A 16 2.30 -1.52 -6.19
C TRP A 16 3.45 -0.61 -6.64
N ALA A 17 4.40 -0.29 -5.78
CA ALA A 17 5.61 0.45 -6.16
C ALA A 17 6.47 -0.34 -7.17
N TYR A 18 6.58 -1.66 -6.99
CA TYR A 18 7.24 -2.55 -7.94
C TYR A 18 6.53 -2.57 -9.30
N PHE A 19 5.21 -2.76 -9.30
CA PHE A 19 4.40 -2.73 -10.54
C PHE A 19 4.44 -1.36 -11.22
N MET A 20 4.47 -0.27 -10.46
CA MET A 20 4.62 1.09 -10.99
C MET A 20 5.93 1.24 -11.75
N LYS A 21 7.04 0.74 -11.19
CA LYS A 21 8.36 0.74 -11.85
C LYS A 21 8.35 -0.14 -13.11
N GLN A 22 7.64 -1.26 -13.08
CA GLN A 22 7.52 -2.18 -14.20
C GLN A 22 6.59 -1.66 -15.31
N SER A 23 5.68 -0.75 -14.99
CA SER A 23 4.74 -0.14 -15.94
C SER A 23 5.38 0.74 -17.02
N HIS A 24 6.69 1.05 -16.91
CA HIS A 24 7.42 1.96 -17.82
C HIS A 24 6.62 3.26 -18.07
N GLY A 25 6.25 3.95 -16.99
CA GLY A 25 5.48 5.19 -17.08
C GLY A 25 4.05 4.99 -17.60
N PHE A 26 3.37 3.94 -17.13
CA PHE A 26 1.99 3.58 -17.54
C PHE A 26 1.82 3.11 -19.00
N THR A 27 2.90 2.71 -19.67
CA THR A 27 2.83 2.20 -21.05
C THR A 27 2.22 0.80 -21.13
N ARG A 28 2.31 0.00 -20.06
CA ARG A 28 1.73 -1.35 -20.00
C ARG A 28 0.45 -1.39 -19.15
N LEU A 29 -0.68 -1.67 -19.80
CA LEU A 29 -2.01 -1.72 -19.16
C LEU A 29 -2.09 -2.69 -17.96
N TRP A 30 -1.54 -3.90 -18.08
CA TRP A 30 -1.57 -4.91 -17.04
C TRP A 30 -0.92 -4.47 -15.71
N PRO A 31 0.36 -4.05 -15.68
CA PRO A 31 1.00 -3.55 -14.45
C PRO A 31 0.38 -2.24 -13.95
N SER A 32 -0.17 -1.38 -14.82
CA SER A 32 -0.89 -0.17 -14.39
C SER A 32 -2.19 -0.47 -13.64
N VAL A 33 -3.00 -1.39 -14.14
CA VAL A 33 -4.23 -1.83 -13.44
C VAL A 33 -3.88 -2.51 -12.11
N ALA A 34 -2.84 -3.35 -12.11
CA ALA A 34 -2.33 -3.95 -10.87
C ALA A 34 -1.91 -2.87 -9.86
N THR A 35 -1.16 -1.85 -10.30
CA THR A 35 -0.74 -0.72 -9.45
C THR A 35 -1.93 -0.01 -8.82
N LEU A 36 -2.94 0.36 -9.61
CA LEU A 36 -4.15 1.01 -9.13
C LEU A 36 -4.94 0.13 -8.15
N GLY A 37 -5.07 -1.17 -8.45
CA GLY A 37 -5.75 -2.13 -7.57
C GLY A 37 -5.05 -2.28 -6.22
N PHE A 38 -3.74 -2.55 -6.24
CA PHE A 38 -2.95 -2.71 -5.03
C PHE A 38 -2.81 -1.42 -4.23
N MET A 39 -2.70 -0.27 -4.90
CA MET A 39 -2.72 1.04 -4.25
C MET A 39 -4.05 1.27 -3.51
N GLY A 40 -5.19 1.02 -4.17
CA GLY A 40 -6.51 1.17 -3.56
C GLY A 40 -6.70 0.25 -2.35
N VAL A 41 -6.26 -1.01 -2.45
CA VAL A 41 -6.33 -1.97 -1.34
C VAL A 41 -5.39 -1.56 -0.20
N SER A 42 -4.17 -1.11 -0.48
CA SER A 42 -3.22 -0.63 0.54
C SER A 42 -3.81 0.53 1.34
N PHE A 43 -4.35 1.54 0.65
CA PHE A 43 -5.00 2.68 1.30
C PHE A 43 -6.26 2.30 2.08
N ALA A 44 -7.06 1.34 1.59
CA ALA A 44 -8.23 0.86 2.33
C ALA A 44 -7.83 0.18 3.64
N LEU A 45 -6.79 -0.66 3.62
CA LEU A 45 -6.27 -1.31 4.83
C LEU A 45 -5.61 -0.31 5.79
N LEU A 46 -4.91 0.70 5.27
CA LEU A 46 -4.38 1.80 6.07
C LEU A 46 -5.51 2.53 6.78
N SER A 47 -6.54 2.96 6.03
CA SER A 47 -7.71 3.65 6.58
C SER A 47 -8.42 2.82 7.65
N PHE A 48 -8.55 1.51 7.42
CA PHE A 48 -9.11 0.59 8.42
C PHE A 48 -8.26 0.52 9.69
N SER A 49 -6.93 0.49 9.54
CA SER A 49 -6.00 0.44 10.68
C SER A 49 -6.01 1.74 11.48
N MET A 50 -6.16 2.88 10.81
CA MET A 50 -6.27 4.22 11.41
C MET A 50 -7.55 4.43 12.22
N LYS A 51 -8.59 3.59 12.06
CA LYS A 51 -9.76 3.60 12.95
C LYS A 51 -9.42 3.14 14.37
N THR A 52 -8.32 2.39 14.53
CA THR A 52 -7.93 1.79 15.81
C THR A 52 -6.59 2.31 16.32
N LEU A 53 -5.64 2.59 15.42
CA LEU A 53 -4.33 3.15 15.76
C LEU A 53 -4.29 4.66 15.54
N PRO A 54 -3.51 5.40 16.35
CA PRO A 54 -3.18 6.79 16.06
C PRO A 54 -2.56 6.92 14.67
N MET A 55 -3.00 7.93 13.91
CA MET A 55 -2.51 8.22 12.55
C MET A 55 -0.97 8.27 12.49
N GLY A 56 -0.32 8.90 13.48
CA GLY A 56 1.14 8.99 13.52
C GLY A 56 1.84 7.62 13.56
N THR A 57 1.36 6.70 14.41
CA THR A 57 1.94 5.35 14.51
C THR A 57 1.64 4.52 13.27
N ALA A 58 0.41 4.61 12.76
CA ALA A 58 0.00 3.89 11.56
C ALA A 58 0.83 4.33 10.35
N TYR A 59 1.00 5.64 10.14
CA TYR A 59 1.71 6.16 8.99
C TYR A 59 3.20 5.82 9.04
N VAL A 60 3.86 6.01 10.19
CA VAL A 60 5.28 5.68 10.37
C VAL A 60 5.54 4.20 10.12
N MET A 61 4.69 3.30 10.62
CA MET A 61 4.82 1.87 10.36
C MET A 61 4.56 1.51 8.90
N TRP A 62 3.53 2.11 8.28
CA TRP A 62 3.20 1.86 6.89
C TRP A 62 4.34 2.26 5.96
N THR A 63 4.82 3.51 6.06
CA THR A 63 5.96 3.98 5.27
C THR A 63 7.26 3.29 5.66
N GLY A 64 7.42 2.88 6.92
CA GLY A 64 8.61 2.17 7.38
C GLY A 64 8.72 0.73 6.86
N ILE A 65 7.60 0.10 6.52
CA ILE A 65 7.57 -1.23 5.89
C ILE A 65 7.79 -1.13 4.37
N GLY A 66 7.29 -0.06 3.74
CA GLY A 66 7.37 0.13 2.29
C GLY A 66 8.63 0.85 1.78
N ALA A 67 9.41 1.49 2.66
CA ALA A 67 10.69 2.15 2.34
C ALA A 67 11.84 1.15 2.19
#